data_AF-A0A414LV89-F1
#
_entry.id   AF-A0A414LV89-F1
#
_cell.length_a   1.000
_cell.length_b   1.000
_cell.length_c   1.000
_cell.angle_alpha   90.00
_cell.angle_beta   90.00
_cell.angle_gamma   90.00
#
_symmetry.space_group_name_H-M   'P 1'
#
loop_
_entity.id
_entity.type
_entity.pdbx_description
1 polymer ?
#
loop_
_entity_poly.entity_id
_entity_poly.type
_entity_poly.pdbx_seq_one_letter_code
_entity_poly.pdbx_strand_id
1 'polypeptide(L)'
;MEENANLLLKEIALHSGSFEVEEVANFANGIKVTKIKAPAADTTDISMQIEDIHTNFIRNAGFSIKSDVGHAPTLLNAGLTTNFIYKVTGITSEQAEEINAIDTRTKNKDRMAKIAEYGGSVEYYGMNHDGFKRNLIMVDSSMPEIIGNMLLYFYSEDVKDCDKLVEMLGERDPLGYGDAMMYTYKFKKFLCSCALGMKPAKPWDGLDEANGGYIIVKADGEILAYHIYNRNFFEQYLLDNTILERASTSRHEYMSLYEEDGEMFIKMNLQVRFR
;
A
#
# COMPACT_ATOMS: atom_id res chain seq x y z
N MET A 1 -28.31 -16.27 -10.98
CA MET A 1 -27.26 -15.59 -10.18
C MET A 1 -25.90 -15.94 -10.73
N GLU A 2 -25.54 -17.22 -10.81
CA GLU A 2 -24.27 -17.69 -11.41
C GLU A 2 -24.06 -17.25 -12.86
N GLU A 3 -25.08 -17.34 -13.71
CA GLU A 3 -25.02 -16.88 -15.11
C GLU A 3 -24.67 -15.39 -15.22
N ASN A 4 -25.36 -14.52 -14.47
CA ASN A 4 -25.06 -13.09 -14.40
C ASN A 4 -23.67 -12.79 -13.84
N ALA A 5 -23.18 -13.59 -12.88
CA ALA A 5 -21.83 -13.44 -12.33
C ALA A 5 -20.76 -13.79 -13.36
N ASN A 6 -20.94 -14.89 -14.09
CA ASN A 6 -20.02 -15.32 -15.15
C ASN A 6 -20.01 -14.34 -16.33
N LEU A 7 -21.19 -13.81 -16.71
CA LEU A 7 -21.30 -12.75 -17.70
C LEU A 7 -20.52 -11.50 -17.25
N LEU A 8 -20.77 -11.03 -16.03
CA LEU A 8 -20.07 -9.85 -15.50
C LEU A 8 -18.56 -10.04 -15.45
N LEU A 9 -18.07 -11.19 -14.97
CA LEU A 9 -16.65 -11.52 -14.91
C LEU A 9 -16.00 -11.43 -16.30
N LYS A 10 -16.66 -12.02 -17.31
CA LYS A 10 -16.21 -11.97 -18.70
C LYS A 10 -16.17 -10.54 -19.25
N GLU A 11 -17.21 -9.76 -19.03
CA GLU A 11 -17.28 -8.38 -19.52
C GLU A 11 -16.21 -7.48 -18.88
N ILE A 12 -15.95 -7.62 -17.56
CA ILE A 12 -14.87 -6.89 -16.87
C ILE A 12 -13.49 -7.24 -17.45
N ALA A 13 -13.27 -8.50 -17.83
CA ALA A 13 -12.00 -8.92 -18.42
C ALA A 13 -11.80 -8.41 -19.85
N LEU A 14 -12.88 -8.16 -20.60
CA LEU A 14 -12.85 -7.71 -22.00
C LEU A 14 -12.76 -6.18 -22.14
N HIS A 15 -13.30 -5.43 -21.18
CA HIS A 15 -13.42 -3.99 -21.25
C HIS A 15 -12.44 -3.26 -20.33
N SER A 16 -12.05 -2.04 -20.74
CA SER A 16 -11.25 -1.12 -19.93
C SER A 16 -12.03 0.18 -19.69
N GLY A 17 -11.97 0.73 -18.48
CA GLY A 17 -12.69 1.95 -18.12
C GLY A 17 -14.16 1.69 -17.81
N SER A 18 -15.01 2.70 -17.94
CA SER A 18 -16.45 2.58 -17.67
C SER A 18 -17.18 1.93 -18.86
N PHE A 19 -18.01 0.94 -18.58
CA PHE A 19 -18.86 0.25 -19.55
C PHE A 19 -20.20 -0.15 -18.93
N GLU A 20 -21.15 -0.57 -19.75
CA GLU A 20 -22.49 -0.98 -19.32
C GLU A 20 -22.76 -2.44 -19.66
N VAL A 21 -23.42 -3.16 -18.75
CA VAL A 21 -23.92 -4.53 -18.96
C VAL A 21 -25.38 -4.56 -18.52
N GLU A 22 -26.30 -4.31 -19.45
CA GLU A 22 -27.72 -4.07 -19.16
C GLU A 22 -28.38 -5.26 -18.45
N GLU A 23 -28.06 -6.49 -18.85
CA GLU A 23 -28.57 -7.71 -18.23
C GLU A 23 -28.18 -7.80 -16.74
N VAL A 24 -26.91 -7.52 -16.44
CA VAL A 24 -26.39 -7.51 -15.06
C VAL A 24 -27.00 -6.36 -14.26
N ALA A 25 -27.19 -5.18 -14.87
CA ALA A 25 -27.83 -4.04 -14.22
C ALA A 25 -29.30 -4.35 -13.83
N ASN A 26 -30.04 -5.00 -14.72
CA ASN A 26 -31.41 -5.44 -14.46
C ASN A 26 -31.48 -6.45 -13.31
N PHE A 27 -30.57 -7.44 -13.31
CA PHE A 27 -30.45 -8.38 -12.21
C PHE A 27 -30.11 -7.71 -10.88
N ALA A 28 -29.09 -6.85 -10.85
CA ALA A 28 -28.63 -6.12 -9.66
C ALA A 28 -29.76 -5.27 -9.05
N ASN A 29 -30.50 -4.54 -9.88
CA ASN A 29 -31.68 -3.78 -9.45
C ASN A 29 -32.78 -4.69 -8.87
N GLY A 30 -32.98 -5.87 -9.46
CA GLY A 30 -33.92 -6.88 -8.99
C GLY A 30 -33.64 -7.34 -7.56
N ILE A 31 -32.36 -7.48 -7.20
CA ILE A 31 -31.90 -7.84 -5.84
C ILE A 31 -31.56 -6.62 -4.96
N LYS A 32 -31.99 -5.42 -5.37
CA LYS A 32 -31.82 -4.15 -4.63
C LYS A 32 -30.37 -3.66 -4.48
N VAL A 33 -29.45 -4.12 -5.32
CA VAL A 33 -28.11 -3.53 -5.45
C VAL A 33 -28.20 -2.29 -6.32
N THR A 34 -28.29 -1.12 -5.67
CA THR A 34 -28.45 0.19 -6.34
C THR A 34 -27.18 1.03 -6.35
N LYS A 35 -26.13 0.58 -5.65
CA LYS A 35 -24.81 1.20 -5.60
C LYS A 35 -23.76 0.11 -5.79
N ILE A 36 -22.81 0.38 -6.69
CA ILE A 36 -21.72 -0.54 -7.02
C ILE A 36 -20.54 -0.37 -6.05
N LYS A 37 -20.46 0.78 -5.36
CA LYS A 37 -19.32 1.14 -4.51
C LYS A 37 -19.77 1.66 -3.15
N ALA A 38 -19.07 1.23 -2.10
CA ALA A 38 -19.16 1.79 -0.76
C ALA A 38 -18.63 3.24 -0.71
N PRO A 39 -19.06 4.06 0.26
CA PRO A 39 -18.48 5.39 0.49
C PRO A 39 -16.99 5.29 0.77
N ALA A 40 -16.17 6.19 0.21
CA ALA A 40 -14.71 6.14 0.39
C ALA A 40 -14.23 6.26 1.86
N ALA A 41 -15.10 6.75 2.75
CA ALA A 41 -14.84 6.86 4.18
C ALA A 41 -14.81 5.50 4.88
N ASP A 42 -15.51 4.50 4.35
CA ASP A 42 -15.65 3.14 4.90
C ASP A 42 -14.74 2.18 4.13
N THR A 43 -14.09 1.26 4.85
CA THR A 43 -13.27 0.19 4.26
C THR A 43 -14.08 -1.11 4.08
N THR A 44 -15.26 -1.17 4.68
CA THR A 44 -16.20 -2.28 4.53
C THR A 44 -16.91 -2.20 3.19
N ASP A 45 -16.72 -3.22 2.36
CA ASP A 45 -17.37 -3.35 1.05
C ASP A 45 -18.68 -4.16 1.17
N ILE A 46 -18.73 -5.14 2.07
CA ILE A 46 -19.93 -5.93 2.39
C ILE A 46 -20.08 -6.14 3.90
N SER A 47 -21.30 -6.01 4.41
CA SER A 47 -21.65 -6.30 5.79
C SER A 47 -22.58 -7.52 5.84
N MET A 48 -22.24 -8.48 6.70
CA MET A 48 -22.98 -9.73 6.86
C MET A 48 -23.28 -9.98 8.33
N GLN A 49 -24.39 -10.64 8.63
CA GLN A 49 -24.65 -11.21 9.94
C GLN A 49 -24.27 -12.69 9.90
N ILE A 50 -23.30 -13.08 10.74
CA ILE A 50 -22.82 -14.46 10.84
C ILE A 50 -23.35 -15.04 12.15
N GLU A 51 -24.14 -16.10 12.04
CA GLU A 51 -24.59 -16.91 13.15
C GLU A 51 -23.69 -18.16 13.27
N ASP A 52 -23.02 -18.29 14.41
CA ASP A 52 -22.29 -19.51 14.75
C ASP A 52 -23.29 -20.59 15.16
N ILE A 53 -23.43 -21.64 14.36
CA ILE A 53 -24.39 -22.72 14.58
C ILE A 53 -24.08 -23.58 15.81
N HIS A 54 -22.86 -23.49 16.36
CA HIS A 54 -22.46 -24.24 17.54
C HIS A 54 -22.70 -23.45 18.82
N THR A 55 -22.53 -22.13 18.79
CA THR A 55 -22.68 -21.28 19.97
C THR A 55 -23.93 -20.38 19.95
N ASN A 56 -24.70 -20.38 18.86
CA ASN A 56 -25.77 -19.41 18.54
C ASN A 56 -25.31 -17.95 18.67
N PHE A 57 -24.01 -17.70 18.52
CA PHE A 57 -23.46 -16.36 18.64
C PHE A 57 -23.66 -15.64 17.31
N ILE A 58 -24.41 -14.55 17.35
CA ILE A 58 -24.68 -13.71 16.18
C ILE A 58 -23.75 -12.52 16.21
N ARG A 59 -22.96 -12.34 15.15
CA ARG A 59 -22.09 -11.18 14.96
C ARG A 59 -22.34 -10.48 13.64
N ASN A 60 -22.29 -9.16 13.66
CA ASN A 60 -22.20 -8.37 12.42
C ASN A 60 -20.73 -8.27 12.03
N ALA A 61 -20.42 -8.68 10.80
CA ALA A 61 -19.08 -8.78 10.27
C ALA A 61 -18.98 -7.99 8.95
N GLY A 62 -18.06 -7.04 8.91
CA GLY A 62 -17.73 -6.28 7.70
C GLY A 62 -16.51 -6.88 7.00
N PHE A 63 -16.58 -7.04 5.68
CA PHE A 63 -15.48 -7.52 4.87
C PHE A 63 -15.07 -6.46 3.85
N SER A 64 -13.75 -6.29 3.66
CA SER A 64 -13.24 -5.59 2.48
C SER A 64 -13.08 -6.58 1.33
N ILE A 65 -13.40 -6.16 0.12
CA ILE A 65 -13.29 -6.96 -1.11
C ILE A 65 -12.23 -6.32 -2.00
N LYS A 66 -11.24 -7.11 -2.42
CA LYS A 66 -10.35 -6.77 -3.53
C LYS A 66 -10.53 -7.73 -4.68
N SER A 67 -10.38 -7.20 -5.87
CA SER A 67 -10.51 -7.95 -7.11
C SER A 67 -9.20 -7.86 -7.88
N ASP A 68 -8.66 -9.02 -8.22
CA ASP A 68 -7.56 -9.19 -9.17
C ASP A 68 -8.09 -9.32 -10.62
N VAL A 69 -9.41 -9.23 -10.81
CA VAL A 69 -10.01 -9.11 -12.13
C VAL A 69 -9.73 -7.70 -12.68
N GLY A 70 -8.95 -7.63 -13.76
CA GLY A 70 -8.54 -6.37 -14.38
C GLY A 70 -7.15 -5.91 -13.92
N HIS A 71 -7.06 -4.71 -13.34
CA HIS A 71 -5.79 -4.18 -12.83
C HIS A 71 -5.58 -4.52 -11.36
N ALA A 72 -4.35 -4.90 -11.00
CA ALA A 72 -3.98 -5.24 -9.64
C ALA A 72 -4.39 -4.14 -8.64
N PRO A 73 -5.11 -4.49 -7.57
CA PRO A 73 -5.62 -3.52 -6.61
C PRO A 73 -4.48 -2.84 -5.83
N THR A 74 -4.76 -1.64 -5.35
CA THR A 74 -3.84 -0.90 -4.47
C THR A 74 -4.20 -1.16 -3.02
N LEU A 75 -3.23 -1.62 -2.22
CA LEU A 75 -3.39 -1.80 -0.78
C LEU A 75 -3.26 -0.44 -0.05
N LEU A 76 -2.23 0.34 -0.40
CA LEU A 76 -2.00 1.68 0.12
C LEU A 76 -1.75 2.64 -1.05
N ASN A 77 -2.66 3.58 -1.23
CA ASN A 77 -2.58 4.56 -2.32
C ASN A 77 -1.51 5.61 -2.07
N ALA A 78 -0.81 5.98 -3.14
CA ALA A 78 0.09 7.12 -3.16
C ALA A 78 -0.65 8.44 -2.93
N GLY A 79 -0.03 9.34 -2.18
CA GLY A 79 -0.51 10.68 -1.93
C GLY A 79 0.60 11.59 -1.41
N LEU A 80 0.34 12.89 -1.33
CA LEU A 80 1.23 13.84 -0.65
C LEU A 80 1.47 13.45 0.82
N THR A 81 0.49 12.76 1.41
CA THR A 81 0.53 12.24 2.78
C THR A 81 1.43 11.03 2.96
N THR A 82 1.82 10.35 1.88
CA THR A 82 2.70 9.17 1.91
C THR A 82 4.14 9.49 1.51
N ASN A 83 4.53 10.77 1.54
CA ASN A 83 5.90 11.20 1.30
C ASN A 83 6.77 11.06 2.57
N PHE A 84 7.91 10.39 2.41
CA PHE A 84 9.00 10.27 3.37
C PHE A 84 10.11 11.25 2.97
N ILE A 85 10.73 11.87 3.95
CA ILE A 85 11.78 12.88 3.79
C ILE A 85 13.12 12.22 4.12
N TYR A 86 14.10 12.47 3.26
CA TYR A 86 15.46 11.98 3.39
C TYR A 86 16.42 13.15 3.35
N LYS A 87 17.39 13.14 4.25
CA LYS A 87 18.51 14.07 4.22
C LYS A 87 19.51 13.59 3.17
N VAL A 88 20.04 14.52 2.38
CA VAL A 88 21.06 14.25 1.37
C VAL A 88 22.31 15.03 1.74
N THR A 89 23.44 14.35 1.84
CA THR A 89 24.74 14.99 2.13
C THR A 89 25.75 14.68 1.05
N GLY A 90 26.86 15.40 1.00
CA GLY A 90 27.93 15.16 0.02
C GLY A 90 27.68 15.69 -1.39
N ILE A 91 26.67 16.56 -1.57
CA ILE A 91 26.41 17.26 -2.84
C ILE A 91 26.23 18.77 -2.63
N THR A 92 26.52 19.56 -3.66
CA THR A 92 26.30 21.02 -3.68
C THR A 92 24.92 21.38 -4.23
N SER A 93 24.46 22.62 -4.00
CA SER A 93 23.21 23.12 -4.57
C SER A 93 23.23 23.13 -6.11
N GLU A 94 24.39 23.42 -6.72
CA GLU A 94 24.60 23.35 -8.17
C GLU A 94 24.41 21.92 -8.70
N GLN A 95 25.00 20.92 -8.03
CA GLN A 95 24.80 19.51 -8.36
C GLN A 95 23.34 19.07 -8.18
N ALA A 96 22.64 19.60 -7.17
CA ALA A 96 21.23 19.32 -6.95
C ALA A 96 20.35 19.83 -8.10
N GLU A 97 20.65 21.02 -8.65
CA GLU A 97 19.96 21.55 -9.84
C GLU A 97 20.18 20.66 -11.07
N GLU A 98 21.42 20.21 -11.30
CA GLU A 98 21.74 19.27 -12.38
C GLU A 98 20.98 17.94 -12.25
N ILE A 99 20.92 17.38 -11.04
CA ILE A 99 20.15 16.16 -10.76
C ILE A 99 18.65 16.40 -11.01
N ASN A 100 18.11 17.53 -10.55
CA ASN A 100 16.71 17.88 -10.74
C ASN A 100 16.32 18.07 -12.22
N ALA A 101 17.28 18.47 -13.07
CA ALA A 101 17.08 18.61 -14.51
C ALA A 101 16.95 17.27 -15.26
N ILE A 102 17.27 16.13 -14.63
CA ILE A 102 17.09 14.80 -15.23
C ILE A 102 15.60 14.49 -15.41
N ASP A 103 15.15 14.39 -16.66
CA ASP A 103 13.76 14.04 -17.05
C ASP A 103 13.72 12.91 -18.09
N THR A 104 14.37 11.79 -17.76
CA THR A 104 14.31 10.56 -18.55
C THR A 104 13.09 9.71 -18.16
N ARG A 105 12.80 8.66 -18.93
CA ARG A 105 11.78 7.66 -18.57
C ARG A 105 12.09 6.94 -17.24
N THR A 106 13.36 6.86 -16.86
CA THR A 106 13.85 6.24 -15.62
C THR A 106 14.33 7.28 -14.61
N LYS A 107 13.88 8.54 -14.71
CA LYS A 107 14.43 9.67 -13.94
C LYS A 107 14.62 9.42 -12.45
N ASN A 108 13.72 8.68 -11.80
CA ASN A 108 13.87 8.38 -10.38
C ASN A 108 15.16 7.59 -10.10
N LYS A 109 15.43 6.56 -10.91
CA LYS A 109 16.65 5.76 -10.83
C LYS A 109 17.87 6.59 -11.20
N ASP A 110 17.76 7.36 -12.28
CA ASP A 110 18.86 8.16 -12.80
C ASP A 110 19.29 9.25 -11.81
N ARG A 111 18.33 9.88 -11.12
CA ARG A 111 18.60 10.86 -10.05
C ARG A 111 19.30 10.21 -8.86
N MET A 112 18.84 9.06 -8.39
CA MET A 112 19.50 8.33 -7.30
C MET A 112 20.93 7.90 -7.67
N ALA A 113 21.13 7.42 -8.90
CA ALA A 113 22.44 7.06 -9.40
C ALA A 113 23.37 8.29 -9.48
N LYS A 114 22.85 9.45 -9.91
CA LYS A 114 23.63 10.69 -10.01
C LYS A 114 24.02 11.26 -8.64
N ILE A 115 23.15 11.15 -7.64
CA ILE A 115 23.50 11.49 -6.24
C ILE A 115 24.69 10.64 -5.78
N ALA A 116 24.64 9.32 -6.00
CA ALA A 116 25.73 8.42 -5.63
C ALA A 116 27.02 8.68 -6.43
N GLU A 117 26.91 9.02 -7.72
CA GLU A 117 28.06 9.38 -8.58
C GLU A 117 28.81 10.61 -8.05
N TYR A 118 28.08 11.59 -7.52
CA TYR A 118 28.68 12.76 -6.85
C TYR A 118 29.22 12.48 -5.44
N GLY A 119 29.14 11.24 -4.97
CA GLY A 119 29.57 10.86 -3.63
C GLY A 119 28.56 11.24 -2.54
N GLY A 120 27.32 11.55 -2.94
CA GLY A 120 26.26 11.90 -2.01
C GLY A 120 25.71 10.69 -1.26
N SER A 121 25.27 10.92 -0.03
CA SER A 121 24.56 9.92 0.79
C SER A 121 23.11 10.36 1.01
N VAL A 122 22.20 9.38 1.12
CA VAL A 122 20.78 9.61 1.36
C VAL A 122 20.36 8.81 2.58
N GLU A 123 19.81 9.48 3.59
CA GLU A 123 19.43 8.88 4.87
C GLU A 123 18.02 9.28 5.27
N TYR A 124 17.26 8.37 5.88
CA TYR A 124 15.91 8.67 6.35
C TYR A 124 15.95 9.76 7.43
N TYR A 125 15.12 10.79 7.25
CA TYR A 125 15.03 11.94 8.16
C TYR A 125 13.67 12.03 8.84
N GLY A 126 12.58 11.82 8.10
CA GLY A 126 11.23 11.97 8.65
C GLY A 126 10.13 11.78 7.63
N MET A 127 8.96 12.34 7.91
CA MET A 127 7.78 12.21 7.04
C MET A 127 7.14 13.57 6.81
N ASN A 128 6.55 13.75 5.64
CA ASN A 128 5.89 15.00 5.25
C ASN A 128 4.55 15.22 5.98
N HIS A 129 3.90 14.16 6.45
CA HIS A 129 2.56 14.24 7.05
C HIS A 129 2.51 13.60 8.43
N ASP A 130 2.38 14.44 9.46
CA ASP A 130 2.36 14.01 10.86
C ASP A 130 1.21 13.05 11.19
N GLY A 131 0.07 13.20 10.53
CA GLY A 131 -1.05 12.27 10.72
C GLY A 131 -0.73 10.85 10.26
N PHE A 132 0.04 10.70 9.18
CA PHE A 132 0.42 9.36 8.70
C PHE A 132 1.55 8.80 9.57
N LYS A 133 2.51 9.65 9.96
CA LYS A 133 3.54 9.29 10.96
C LYS A 133 2.92 8.77 12.25
N ARG A 134 1.92 9.47 12.81
CA ARG A 134 1.14 9.02 13.97
C ARG A 134 0.51 7.66 13.72
N ASN A 135 -0.12 7.44 12.57
CA ASN A 135 -0.76 6.15 12.26
C ASN A 135 0.27 5.01 12.18
N LEU A 136 1.46 5.25 11.63
CA LEU A 136 2.55 4.27 11.65
C LEU A 136 3.01 3.98 13.08
N ILE A 137 3.20 5.01 13.91
CA ILE A 137 3.56 4.87 15.33
C ILE A 137 2.52 4.07 16.11
N MET A 138 1.23 4.21 15.77
CA MET A 138 0.15 3.41 16.36
C MET A 138 0.29 1.91 16.05
N VAL A 139 0.84 1.55 14.88
CA VAL A 139 1.14 0.14 14.55
C VAL A 139 2.36 -0.33 15.35
N ASP A 140 3.44 0.44 15.32
CA ASP A 140 4.68 0.19 16.07
C ASP A 140 5.47 1.48 16.19
N SER A 141 6.09 1.73 17.36
CA SER A 141 6.81 2.99 17.60
C SER A 141 7.96 3.25 16.63
N SER A 142 8.55 2.21 16.04
CA SER A 142 9.63 2.30 15.05
C SER A 142 9.15 2.12 13.59
N MET A 143 7.84 2.04 13.36
CA MET A 143 7.30 1.80 12.03
C MET A 143 7.70 2.87 10.99
N PRO A 144 7.72 4.19 11.31
CA PRO A 144 8.20 5.20 10.38
C PRO A 144 9.62 4.91 9.88
N GLU A 145 10.53 4.54 10.77
CA GLU A 145 11.94 4.25 10.47
C GLU A 145 12.07 2.96 9.66
N ILE A 146 11.31 1.91 9.98
CA ILE A 146 11.31 0.64 9.24
C ILE A 146 10.87 0.88 7.79
N ILE A 147 9.74 1.56 7.59
CA ILE A 147 9.21 1.85 6.25
C ILE A 147 10.10 2.84 5.51
N GLY A 148 10.66 3.83 6.21
CA GLY A 148 11.59 4.80 5.62
C GLY A 148 12.84 4.14 5.04
N ASN A 149 13.46 3.21 5.78
CA ASN A 149 14.61 2.45 5.28
C ASN A 149 14.23 1.48 4.15
N MET A 150 13.10 0.77 4.28
CA MET A 150 12.60 -0.12 3.23
C MET A 150 12.37 0.63 1.92
N LEU A 151 11.78 1.82 2.00
CA LEU A 151 11.49 2.66 0.85
C LEU A 151 12.80 3.18 0.21
N LEU A 152 13.80 3.51 1.01
CA LEU A 152 15.13 3.87 0.50
C LEU A 152 15.76 2.72 -0.30
N TYR A 153 15.64 1.48 0.17
CA TYR A 153 16.15 0.30 -0.56
C TYR A 153 15.43 0.12 -1.90
N PHE A 154 14.11 0.30 -1.93
CA PHE A 154 13.35 0.26 -3.19
C PHE A 154 13.81 1.31 -4.21
N TYR A 155 14.02 2.56 -3.79
CA TYR A 155 14.42 3.62 -4.71
C TYR A 155 15.90 3.55 -5.13
N SER A 156 16.78 3.04 -4.27
CA SER A 156 18.20 2.89 -4.56
C SER A 156 18.53 1.64 -5.38
N GLU A 157 17.83 0.53 -5.15
CA GLU A 157 18.19 -0.78 -5.72
C GLU A 157 17.14 -1.36 -6.68
N ASP A 158 16.01 -0.67 -6.88
CA ASP A 158 14.94 -1.07 -7.80
C ASP A 158 14.29 -2.42 -7.45
N VAL A 159 14.39 -2.86 -6.19
CA VAL A 159 13.72 -4.05 -5.64
C VAL A 159 12.30 -3.68 -5.24
N LYS A 160 11.31 -4.33 -5.86
CA LYS A 160 9.88 -4.01 -5.67
C LYS A 160 9.17 -4.94 -4.71
N ASP A 161 9.59 -6.19 -4.67
CA ASP A 161 8.88 -7.23 -3.92
C ASP A 161 8.99 -6.99 -2.42
N CYS A 162 7.85 -6.97 -1.74
CA CYS A 162 7.78 -6.67 -0.32
C CYS A 162 8.48 -7.74 0.55
N ASP A 163 8.42 -9.01 0.16
CA ASP A 163 9.14 -10.13 0.79
C ASP A 163 10.67 -9.94 0.72
N LYS A 164 11.22 -9.56 -0.44
CA LYS A 164 12.65 -9.27 -0.63
C LYS A 164 13.09 -8.02 0.10
N LEU A 165 12.28 -6.96 0.05
CA LEU A 165 12.60 -5.71 0.75
C LEU A 165 12.65 -5.90 2.27
N VAL A 166 11.80 -6.76 2.84
CA VAL A 166 11.85 -7.07 4.28
C VAL A 166 12.99 -8.02 4.63
N GLU A 167 13.39 -8.91 3.72
CA GLU A 167 14.62 -9.70 3.85
C GLU A 167 15.85 -8.78 3.92
N MET A 168 15.94 -7.80 3.02
CA MET A 168 17.02 -6.79 3.03
C MET A 168 17.05 -5.97 4.34
N LEU A 169 15.89 -5.62 4.90
CA LEU A 169 15.83 -4.99 6.24
C LEU A 169 16.41 -5.91 7.32
N GLY A 170 16.09 -7.20 7.27
CA GLY A 170 16.60 -8.18 8.23
C GLY A 170 18.11 -8.39 8.13
N GLU A 171 18.66 -8.40 6.91
CA GLU A 171 20.10 -8.53 6.66
C GLU A 171 20.89 -7.29 7.08
N ARG A 172 20.35 -6.09 6.82
CA ARG A 172 21.04 -4.81 7.06
C ARG A 172 20.83 -4.27 8.46
N ASP A 173 19.75 -4.72 9.11
CA ASP A 173 19.37 -4.37 10.47
C ASP A 173 19.50 -2.86 10.78
N PRO A 174 18.83 -1.97 10.03
CA PRO A 174 19.02 -0.53 10.16
C PRO A 174 18.66 0.04 11.54
N LEU A 175 17.89 -0.70 12.35
CA LEU A 175 17.50 -0.33 13.71
C LEU A 175 18.24 -1.14 14.79
N GLY A 176 19.12 -2.06 14.43
CA GLY A 176 19.92 -2.83 15.39
C GLY A 176 19.10 -3.79 16.27
N TYR A 177 18.03 -4.38 15.73
CA TYR A 177 17.22 -5.37 16.45
C TYR A 177 17.95 -6.69 16.72
N GLY A 178 18.94 -7.05 15.89
CA GLY A 178 19.68 -8.31 16.01
C GLY A 178 18.87 -9.57 15.65
N ASP A 179 17.65 -9.40 15.14
CA ASP A 179 16.77 -10.48 14.69
C ASP A 179 15.93 -10.03 13.49
N ALA A 180 16.23 -10.61 12.31
CA ALA A 180 15.54 -10.34 11.06
C ALA A 180 14.02 -10.58 11.15
N MET A 181 13.58 -11.51 12.01
CA MET A 181 12.17 -11.83 12.19
C MET A 181 11.37 -10.64 12.74
N MET A 182 12.00 -9.73 13.49
CA MET A 182 11.33 -8.51 13.97
C MET A 182 10.86 -7.62 12.82
N TYR A 183 11.67 -7.45 11.78
CA TYR A 183 11.27 -6.68 10.59
C TYR A 183 10.13 -7.36 9.85
N THR A 184 10.23 -8.68 9.61
CA THR A 184 9.16 -9.45 8.96
C THR A 184 7.85 -9.35 9.72
N TYR A 185 7.87 -9.54 11.04
CA TYR A 185 6.69 -9.45 11.89
C TYR A 185 6.06 -8.05 11.85
N LYS A 186 6.86 -7.01 12.09
CA LYS A 186 6.38 -5.61 12.14
C LYS A 186 5.83 -5.19 10.78
N PHE A 187 6.52 -5.50 9.69
CA PHE A 187 6.07 -5.14 8.35
C PHE A 187 4.76 -5.84 7.96
N LYS A 188 4.57 -7.11 8.35
CA LYS A 188 3.28 -7.81 8.22
C LYS A 188 2.15 -7.09 8.96
N LYS A 189 2.41 -6.58 10.18
CA LYS A 189 1.41 -5.79 10.92
C LYS A 189 1.05 -4.51 10.18
N PHE A 190 2.01 -3.82 9.59
CA PHE A 190 1.75 -2.64 8.76
C PHE A 190 0.85 -2.96 7.54
N LEU A 191 1.16 -4.01 6.79
CA LEU A 191 0.34 -4.43 5.65
C LEU A 191 -1.10 -4.77 6.09
N CYS A 192 -1.23 -5.51 7.19
CA CYS A 192 -2.51 -5.89 7.77
C CYS A 192 -3.33 -4.67 8.21
N SER A 193 -2.70 -3.70 8.89
CA SER A 193 -3.35 -2.44 9.27
C SER A 193 -3.82 -1.65 8.04
N CYS A 194 -3.03 -1.59 6.96
CA CYS A 194 -3.48 -0.99 5.69
C CYS A 194 -4.70 -1.73 5.13
N ALA A 195 -4.69 -3.06 5.15
CA ALA A 195 -5.77 -3.89 4.60
C ALA A 195 -7.09 -3.73 5.37
N LEU A 196 -7.03 -3.52 6.69
CA LEU A 196 -8.20 -3.56 7.58
C LEU A 196 -8.75 -2.18 7.96
N GLY A 197 -8.13 -1.08 7.55
CA GLY A 197 -8.75 0.26 7.70
C GLY A 197 -7.81 1.44 7.87
N MET A 198 -6.50 1.25 8.04
CA MET A 198 -5.57 2.36 8.19
C MET A 198 -5.47 3.17 6.89
N LYS A 199 -5.76 4.48 6.97
CA LYS A 199 -5.66 5.43 5.85
C LYS A 199 -4.63 6.53 6.18
N PRO A 200 -3.77 6.97 5.24
CA PRO A 200 -2.74 7.98 5.53
C PRO A 200 -3.26 9.34 6.01
N ALA A 201 -4.39 9.80 5.45
CA ALA A 201 -4.93 11.13 5.67
C ALA A 201 -5.95 11.23 6.82
N LYS A 202 -6.36 10.11 7.41
CA LYS A 202 -7.34 10.05 8.49
C LYS A 202 -6.67 9.49 9.74
N PRO A 203 -6.75 10.15 10.91
CA PRO A 203 -6.26 9.57 12.16
C PRO A 203 -6.87 8.19 12.37
N TRP A 204 -6.02 7.19 12.61
CA TRP A 204 -6.43 5.83 12.91
C TRP A 204 -6.40 5.63 14.43
N ASP A 205 -7.43 4.95 14.92
CA ASP A 205 -7.65 4.63 16.33
C ASP A 205 -7.12 3.23 16.71
N GLY A 206 -6.63 2.47 15.71
CA GLY A 206 -6.13 1.10 15.90
C GLY A 206 -7.22 0.03 15.77
N LEU A 207 -8.47 0.41 15.50
CA LEU A 207 -9.57 -0.53 15.31
C LEU A 207 -9.67 -0.96 13.85
N ASP A 208 -9.92 -2.25 13.64
CA ASP A 208 -10.17 -2.81 12.31
C ASP A 208 -11.57 -2.40 11.86
N GLU A 209 -11.67 -1.64 10.76
CA GLU A 209 -12.95 -1.28 10.14
C GLU A 209 -13.58 -2.55 9.50
N ALA A 210 -12.76 -3.38 8.83
CA ALA A 210 -13.17 -4.66 8.24
C ALA A 210 -13.04 -5.84 9.24
N ASN A 211 -13.84 -5.81 10.31
CA ASN A 211 -13.76 -6.76 11.42
C ASN A 211 -14.14 -8.23 11.09
N GLY A 212 -14.80 -8.48 9.97
CA GLY A 212 -15.12 -9.81 9.44
C GLY A 212 -13.94 -10.43 8.69
N GLY A 213 -13.14 -9.60 8.03
CA GLY A 213 -11.95 -10.00 7.31
C GLY A 213 -11.86 -9.44 5.89
N TYR A 214 -11.23 -10.21 5.00
CA TYR A 214 -10.82 -9.75 3.68
C TYR A 214 -11.20 -10.79 2.63
N ILE A 215 -11.87 -10.37 1.56
CA ILE A 215 -12.27 -11.22 0.45
C ILE A 215 -11.45 -10.83 -0.77
N ILE A 216 -10.87 -11.82 -1.44
CA ILE A 216 -10.07 -11.65 -2.65
C ILE A 216 -10.77 -12.42 -3.76
N VAL A 217 -11.14 -11.70 -4.82
CA VAL A 217 -11.65 -12.27 -6.05
C VAL A 217 -10.48 -12.39 -7.02
N LYS A 218 -10.04 -13.62 -7.29
CA LYS A 218 -8.95 -13.89 -8.23
C LYS A 218 -9.38 -13.60 -9.66
N ALA A 219 -8.40 -13.51 -10.57
CA ALA A 219 -8.63 -13.25 -11.99
C ALA A 219 -9.54 -14.29 -12.68
N ASP A 220 -9.55 -15.53 -12.19
CA ASP A 220 -10.42 -16.62 -12.68
C ASP A 220 -11.80 -16.65 -12.01
N GLY A 221 -12.08 -15.70 -11.11
CA GLY A 221 -13.33 -15.62 -10.35
C GLY A 221 -13.34 -16.46 -9.06
N GLU A 222 -12.27 -17.18 -8.74
CA GLU A 222 -12.17 -17.89 -7.45
C GLU A 222 -12.19 -16.88 -6.30
N ILE A 223 -12.98 -17.17 -5.26
CA ILE A 223 -13.13 -16.31 -4.09
C ILE A 223 -12.34 -16.90 -2.92
N LEU A 224 -11.35 -16.16 -2.42
CA LEU A 224 -10.67 -16.45 -1.17
C LEU A 224 -11.19 -15.52 -0.07
N ALA A 225 -11.86 -16.07 0.93
CA ALA A 225 -12.32 -15.33 2.10
C ALA A 225 -11.38 -15.58 3.29
N TYR A 226 -10.61 -14.56 3.64
CA TYR A 226 -9.78 -14.54 4.84
C TYR A 226 -10.60 -14.01 5.99
N HIS A 227 -11.05 -14.90 6.87
CA HIS A 227 -11.61 -14.46 8.13
C HIS A 227 -10.50 -13.94 9.04
N ILE A 228 -10.77 -12.91 9.84
CA ILE A 228 -9.81 -12.36 10.82
C ILE A 228 -9.25 -13.41 11.80
N TYR A 229 -9.89 -14.58 11.92
CA TYR A 229 -9.44 -15.68 12.77
C TYR A 229 -8.21 -16.41 12.20
N ASN A 230 -7.94 -16.32 10.89
CA ASN A 230 -6.72 -16.85 10.29
C ASN A 230 -5.72 -15.73 9.97
N ARG A 231 -5.44 -14.89 10.99
CA ARG A 231 -4.62 -13.68 10.85
C ARG A 231 -3.20 -13.98 10.36
N ASN A 232 -2.59 -15.07 10.82
CA ASN A 232 -1.22 -15.44 10.42
C ASN A 232 -1.13 -15.74 8.92
N PHE A 233 -2.08 -16.50 8.38
CA PHE A 233 -2.12 -16.80 6.95
C PHE A 233 -2.41 -15.54 6.13
N PHE A 234 -3.32 -14.70 6.60
CA PHE A 234 -3.63 -13.42 5.93
C PHE A 234 -2.43 -12.47 5.89
N GLU A 235 -1.71 -12.33 7.01
CA GLU A 235 -0.50 -11.51 7.09
C GLU A 235 0.61 -12.02 6.18
N GLN A 236 0.79 -13.34 6.11
CA GLN A 236 1.73 -13.96 5.17
C GLN A 236 1.31 -13.72 3.72
N TYR A 237 0.02 -13.91 3.40
CA TYR A 237 -0.52 -13.66 2.07
C TYR A 237 -0.24 -12.22 1.61
N LEU A 238 -0.49 -11.22 2.47
CA LEU A 238 -0.23 -9.82 2.13
C LEU A 238 1.26 -9.60 1.80
N LEU A 239 2.17 -10.17 2.60
CA LEU A 239 3.61 -10.05 2.35
C LEU A 239 4.01 -10.68 1.00
N ASP A 240 3.52 -11.88 0.73
CA ASP A 240 3.88 -12.67 -0.45
C ASP A 240 3.24 -12.14 -1.74
N ASN A 241 2.23 -11.26 -1.65
CA ASN A 241 1.46 -10.81 -2.81
C ASN A 241 1.48 -9.29 -2.99
N THR A 242 2.37 -8.57 -2.31
CA THR A 242 2.49 -7.11 -2.46
C THR A 242 3.85 -6.65 -2.97
N ILE A 243 3.84 -5.48 -3.60
CA ILE A 243 5.00 -4.77 -4.12
C ILE A 243 4.93 -3.29 -3.78
N LEU A 244 6.09 -2.63 -3.75
CA LEU A 244 6.18 -1.19 -3.83
C LEU A 244 6.16 -0.74 -5.30
N GLU A 245 5.37 0.30 -5.60
CA GLU A 245 5.25 0.86 -6.94
C GLU A 245 5.57 2.37 -6.94
N ARG A 246 6.14 2.86 -8.05
CA ARG A 246 6.39 4.29 -8.23
C ARG A 246 5.13 4.98 -8.73
N ALA A 247 4.57 5.87 -7.93
CA ALA A 247 3.49 6.76 -8.35
C ALA A 247 4.01 7.94 -9.20
N SER A 248 3.10 8.74 -9.75
CA SER A 248 3.47 9.96 -10.50
C SER A 248 4.23 10.96 -9.62
N THR A 249 5.46 11.30 -10.01
CA THR A 249 6.30 12.26 -9.28
C THR A 249 5.74 13.67 -9.29
N SER A 250 5.06 14.08 -10.37
CA SER A 250 4.45 15.41 -10.46
C SER A 250 3.17 15.50 -9.62
N ARG A 251 2.35 14.44 -9.60
CA ARG A 251 1.11 14.42 -8.82
C ARG A 251 1.35 14.41 -7.31
N HIS A 252 2.44 13.78 -6.88
CA HIS A 252 2.76 13.56 -5.46
C HIS A 252 4.00 14.32 -4.99
N GLU A 253 4.55 15.20 -5.82
CA GLU A 253 5.61 16.16 -5.48
C GLU A 253 6.81 15.52 -4.75
N TYR A 254 7.43 14.53 -5.40
CA TYR A 254 8.55 13.79 -4.84
C TYR A 254 9.63 13.50 -5.90
N MET A 255 10.79 12.98 -5.48
CA MET A 255 12.00 12.76 -6.27
C MET A 255 12.71 14.02 -6.77
N SER A 256 12.41 15.20 -6.23
CA SER A 256 13.20 16.42 -6.45
C SER A 256 13.98 16.77 -5.19
N LEU A 257 15.24 17.16 -5.38
CA LEU A 257 16.08 17.72 -4.33
C LEU A 257 15.62 19.13 -3.99
N TYR A 258 15.61 19.47 -2.70
CA TYR A 258 15.26 20.79 -2.20
C TYR A 258 16.09 21.13 -0.96
N GLU A 259 16.29 22.42 -0.73
CA GLU A 259 17.02 22.92 0.44
C GLU A 259 16.03 23.45 1.48
N GLU A 260 16.27 23.14 2.75
CA GLU A 260 15.51 23.63 3.90
C GLU A 260 16.50 23.88 5.03
N ASP A 261 16.52 25.10 5.59
CA ASP A 261 17.45 25.52 6.65
C ASP A 261 18.94 25.28 6.36
N GLY A 262 19.36 25.39 5.10
CA GLY A 262 20.75 25.19 4.66
C GLY A 262 21.15 23.72 4.51
N GLU A 263 20.19 22.81 4.62
CA GLU A 263 20.38 21.36 4.50
C GLU A 263 19.62 20.84 3.26
N MET A 264 20.18 19.84 2.59
CA MET A 264 19.62 19.28 1.36
C MET A 264 18.75 18.05 1.65
N PHE A 265 17.60 17.96 0.99
CA PHE A 265 16.62 16.90 1.20
C PHE A 265 16.04 16.39 -0.11
N ILE A 266 15.51 15.17 -0.08
CA ILE A 266 14.69 14.57 -1.14
C ILE A 266 13.49 13.85 -0.53
N LYS A 267 12.35 13.89 -1.22
CA LYS A 267 11.16 13.11 -0.85
C LYS A 267 11.06 11.83 -1.67
N MET A 268 10.69 10.72 -1.02
CA MET A 268 10.28 9.47 -1.68
C MET A 268 8.84 9.13 -1.30
N ASN A 269 8.07 8.55 -2.22
CA ASN A 269 6.64 8.29 -2.02
C ASN A 269 6.37 6.81 -1.80
N LEU A 270 5.55 6.48 -0.79
CA LEU A 270 5.10 5.13 -0.53
C LEU A 270 3.79 4.83 -1.26
N GLN A 271 3.80 3.75 -2.03
CA GLN A 271 2.63 3.10 -2.60
C GLN A 271 2.80 1.58 -2.47
N VAL A 272 1.77 0.88 -1.99
CA VAL A 272 1.76 -0.58 -1.89
C VAL A 272 0.65 -1.14 -2.74
N ARG A 273 0.96 -2.07 -3.64
CA ARG A 273 0.00 -2.71 -4.54
C ARG A 273 0.10 -4.22 -4.45
N PHE A 274 -0.96 -4.90 -4.86
CA PHE A 274 -0.89 -6.33 -5.12
C PHE A 274 -0.10 -6.61 -6.41
N ARG A 275 0.51 -7.79 -6.48
CA ARG A 275 1.25 -8.28 -7.66
C ARG A 275 0.37 -8.44 -8.90
#